data_AF-A0A1F8SEX1-F1
#
_entry.id   AF-A0A1F8SEX1-F1
#
_cell.length_a   1.000
_cell.length_b   1.000
_cell.length_c   1.000
_cell.angle_alpha   90.00
_cell.angle_beta   90.00
_cell.angle_gamma   90.00
#
_symmetry.space_group_name_H-M   'P 1'
#
loop_
_entity.id
_entity.type
_entity.pdbx_description
1 polymer ?
#
loop_
_entity_poly.entity_id
_entity_poly.type
_entity_poly.pdbx_seq_one_letter_code
_entity_poly.pdbx_strand_id
1 'polypeptide(L)'
;MGSVHEPARTPAREPRPAREPAPVTLGHGFDVALNPRTLGALLAGADRGTSERLIGALQRRHGNAAVQRLVAVAGLPVQRWAVTLAAGTADCGVVVNFLNANSPHRASSGWAKTNVRFNWGGDPAYTEADGVITATVASPTVTRTVSVDMPVWAPTDPTMAGAWSAMTVSLRAHEARHEAIASTWETNLRTNLTALSVTVSNRTLAAFNAAVQAEWNGWLAQHQADQVAIDPFTALLDCSGGEEESGESGETGETGETGGSGGPGELAGLEGEPDLGGL
;
A
#
# COMPACT_ATOMS: atom_id res chain seq x y z
N MET A 1 51.03 81.61 35.41
CA MET A 1 49.60 81.68 35.02
C MET A 1 49.26 80.37 34.35
N GLY A 2 48.45 79.53 35.00
CA GLY A 2 48.21 78.13 34.62
C GLY A 2 47.23 78.00 33.47
N SER A 3 47.66 77.37 32.38
CA SER A 3 46.79 76.95 31.28
C SER A 3 46.03 75.69 31.68
N VAL A 4 44.72 75.84 31.81
CA VAL A 4 43.76 74.74 31.98
C VAL A 4 43.60 74.06 30.62
N HIS A 5 43.95 72.77 30.53
CA HIS A 5 43.71 71.93 29.35
C HIS A 5 42.30 71.33 29.46
N GLU A 6 41.43 71.70 28.53
CA GLU A 6 40.07 71.21 28.35
C GLU A 6 40.10 69.83 27.65
N PRO A 7 39.38 68.80 28.14
CA PRO A 7 39.38 67.49 27.51
C PRO A 7 38.45 67.44 26.27
N ALA A 8 38.96 66.83 25.20
CA ALA A 8 38.31 66.66 23.91
C ALA A 8 36.95 65.92 24.01
N ARG A 9 35.95 66.45 23.28
CA ARG A 9 34.63 65.83 23.09
C ARG A 9 34.75 64.58 22.20
N THR A 10 34.31 63.45 22.74
CA THR A 10 34.12 62.19 22.01
C THR A 10 33.00 62.32 20.97
N PRO A 11 33.17 61.84 19.72
CA PRO A 11 32.10 61.81 18.73
C PRO A 11 31.03 60.76 19.08
N ALA A 12 29.77 61.11 18.84
CA ALA A 12 28.61 60.26 19.05
C ALA A 12 28.65 59.03 18.12
N ARG A 13 28.45 57.84 18.71
CA ARG A 13 28.41 56.55 18.03
C ARG A 13 27.07 56.39 17.30
N GLU A 14 27.11 56.19 15.99
CA GLU A 14 25.93 55.83 15.18
C GLU A 14 25.26 54.53 15.67
N PRO A 15 23.92 54.43 15.64
CA PRO A 15 23.19 53.22 16.00
C PRO A 15 23.41 52.12 14.95
N ARG A 16 23.83 50.94 15.42
CA ARG A 16 23.90 49.73 14.60
C ARG A 16 22.51 49.35 14.07
N PRO A 17 22.37 48.93 12.80
CA PRO A 17 21.13 48.36 12.31
C PRO A 17 20.79 47.07 13.07
N ALA A 18 19.51 46.90 13.36
CA ALA A 18 18.96 45.71 14.00
C ALA A 18 19.31 44.47 13.17
N ARG A 19 19.97 43.53 13.82
CA ARG A 19 20.29 42.22 13.27
C ARG A 19 18.97 41.48 13.02
N GLU A 20 18.62 41.26 11.76
CA GLU A 20 17.54 40.33 11.40
C GLU A 20 17.78 38.98 12.08
N PRO A 21 16.76 38.38 12.72
CA PRO A 21 16.88 37.04 13.26
C PRO A 21 17.11 36.08 12.09
N ALA A 22 18.21 35.34 12.16
CA ALA A 22 18.48 34.25 11.24
C ALA A 22 17.28 33.28 11.20
N PRO A 23 16.98 32.66 10.04
CA PRO A 23 15.93 31.66 9.96
C PRO A 23 16.22 30.57 11.00
N VAL A 24 15.24 30.34 11.87
CA VAL A 24 15.27 29.24 12.84
C VAL A 24 15.23 27.95 12.02
N THR A 25 16.38 27.38 11.72
CA THR A 25 16.48 25.97 11.35
C THR A 25 16.00 25.17 12.54
N LEU A 26 14.76 24.68 12.48
CA LEU A 26 14.20 23.64 13.35
C LEU A 26 14.96 22.32 13.10
N GLY A 27 16.23 22.29 13.49
CA GLY A 27 17.04 21.10 13.64
C GLY A 27 16.85 20.50 15.02
N HIS A 28 15.61 20.25 15.44
CA HIS A 28 15.37 19.33 16.55
C HIS A 28 15.51 17.91 16.01
N GLY A 29 16.76 17.42 16.03
CA GLY A 29 17.07 16.03 15.82
C GLY A 29 16.28 15.20 16.84
N PHE A 30 15.21 14.57 16.36
CA PHE A 30 14.55 13.49 17.06
C PHE A 30 15.55 12.33 17.16
N ASP A 31 16.34 12.30 18.23
CA ASP A 31 17.14 11.14 18.60
C ASP A 31 16.22 10.13 19.28
N VAL A 32 15.32 9.55 18.48
CA VAL A 32 14.47 8.47 18.94
C VAL A 32 15.36 7.24 19.06
N ALA A 33 15.63 6.82 20.29
CA ALA A 33 16.18 5.49 20.53
C ALA A 33 15.33 4.49 19.75
N LEU A 34 15.95 3.66 18.90
CA LEU A 34 15.32 2.66 18.04
C LEU A 34 14.73 1.51 18.87
N ASN A 35 13.85 1.83 19.81
CA ASN A 35 13.08 0.89 20.59
C ASN A 35 11.69 0.77 19.96
N PRO A 36 11.31 -0.42 19.43
CA PRO A 36 10.01 -0.64 18.79
C PRO A 36 8.81 -0.26 19.64
N ARG A 37 8.89 -0.40 20.97
CA ARG A 37 7.78 -0.05 21.87
C ARG A 37 7.61 1.47 21.99
N THR A 38 8.71 2.20 22.13
CA THR A 38 8.69 3.67 22.22
C THR A 38 8.22 4.27 20.90
N LEU A 39 8.74 3.76 19.78
CA LEU A 39 8.39 4.21 18.45
C LEU A 39 6.94 3.87 18.11
N GLY A 40 6.48 2.66 18.45
CA GLY A 40 5.09 2.23 18.30
C GLY A 40 4.11 3.12 19.06
N ALA A 41 4.38 3.40 20.34
CA ALA A 41 3.53 4.29 21.14
C ALA A 41 3.49 5.71 20.58
N LEU A 42 4.64 6.23 20.11
CA LEU A 42 4.74 7.59 19.56
C LEU A 42 3.98 7.73 18.25
N LEU A 43 4.05 6.73 17.38
CA LEU A 43 3.31 6.70 16.11
C LEU A 43 1.82 6.42 16.28
N ALA A 44 1.43 5.59 17.27
CA ALA A 44 0.01 5.33 17.58
C ALA A 44 -0.71 6.57 18.14
N GLY A 45 0.01 7.45 18.85
CA GLY A 45 -0.53 8.70 19.37
C GLY A 45 -0.39 9.92 18.44
N ALA A 46 0.35 9.79 17.33
CA ALA A 46 0.55 10.88 16.39
C ALA A 46 -0.60 10.98 15.38
N ASP A 47 -0.95 12.21 14.99
CA ASP A 47 -1.79 12.40 13.81
C ASP A 47 -1.10 11.89 12.54
N ARG A 48 -1.88 11.63 11.49
CA ARG A 48 -1.39 11.02 10.25
C ARG A 48 -0.21 11.78 9.64
N GLY A 49 -0.27 13.12 9.58
CA GLY A 49 0.79 13.91 8.97
C GLY A 49 2.08 13.90 9.79
N THR A 50 1.97 13.88 11.13
CA THR A 50 3.12 13.75 12.03
C THR A 50 3.75 12.36 11.98
N SER A 51 2.92 11.32 11.96
CA SER A 51 3.37 9.94 11.81
C SER A 51 4.13 9.74 10.49
N GLU A 52 3.58 10.26 9.39
CA GLU A 52 4.20 10.20 8.06
C GLU A 52 5.58 10.90 8.02
N ARG A 53 5.68 12.10 8.61
CA ARG A 53 6.95 12.85 8.72
C ARG A 53 8.00 12.12 9.56
N LEU A 54 7.60 11.57 10.71
CA LEU A 54 8.52 10.88 11.62
C LEU A 54 9.09 9.62 10.98
N ILE A 55 8.24 8.82 10.34
CA ILE A 55 8.70 7.63 9.62
C ILE A 55 9.58 8.03 8.43
N GLY A 56 9.23 9.07 7.67
CA GLY A 56 10.10 9.57 6.61
C GLY A 56 11.48 9.99 7.12
N ALA A 57 11.57 10.61 8.31
CA ALA A 57 12.84 10.96 8.94
C ALA A 57 13.63 9.73 9.38
N LEU A 58 12.97 8.74 9.96
CA LEU A 58 13.62 7.48 10.36
C LEU A 58 14.09 6.67 9.15
N GLN A 59 13.31 6.64 8.08
CA GLN A 59 13.64 5.97 6.83
C GLN A 59 14.87 6.60 6.19
N ARG A 60 14.96 7.94 6.17
CA ARG A 60 16.16 8.66 5.73
C ARG A 60 17.40 8.35 6.57
N ARG A 61 17.25 8.19 7.89
CA ARG A 61 18.37 8.02 8.83
C ARG A 61 18.86 6.58 8.95
N HIS A 62 17.96 5.60 8.86
CA HIS A 62 18.25 4.20 9.17
C HIS A 62 17.95 3.23 8.01
N GLY A 63 17.40 3.73 6.90
CA GLY A 63 16.99 2.94 5.75
C GLY A 63 15.62 2.28 5.94
N ASN A 64 14.94 2.07 4.81
CA ASN A 64 13.55 1.58 4.77
C ASN A 64 13.39 0.20 5.46
N ALA A 65 14.32 -0.73 5.23
CA ALA A 65 14.26 -2.08 5.81
C ALA A 65 14.37 -2.09 7.35
N ALA A 66 15.15 -1.17 7.93
CA ALA A 66 15.28 -1.07 9.38
C ALA A 66 13.99 -0.53 10.00
N VAL A 67 13.42 0.52 9.41
CA VAL A 67 12.17 1.11 9.88
C VAL A 67 11.01 0.14 9.74
N GLN A 68 10.90 -0.57 8.61
CA GLN A 68 9.87 -1.60 8.41
C GLN A 68 9.88 -2.66 9.51
N ARG A 69 11.06 -3.16 9.91
CA ARG A 69 11.18 -4.11 11.04
C ARG A 69 10.72 -3.50 12.37
N LEU A 70 10.98 -2.21 12.60
CA LEU A 70 10.58 -1.48 13.79
C LEU A 70 9.06 -1.26 13.86
N VAL A 71 8.42 -0.81 12.78
CA VAL A 71 6.95 -0.58 12.77
C VAL A 71 6.15 -1.89 12.71
N ALA A 72 6.67 -2.94 12.07
CA ALA A 72 6.01 -4.25 12.04
C ALA A 72 5.83 -4.85 13.44
N VAL A 73 6.83 -4.69 14.32
CA VAL A 73 6.74 -5.13 15.73
C VAL A 73 5.69 -4.34 16.51
N ALA A 74 5.41 -3.10 16.11
CA ALA A 74 4.42 -2.23 16.74
C ALA A 74 2.98 -2.43 16.21
N GLY A 75 2.76 -3.32 15.24
CA GLY A 75 1.42 -3.55 14.65
C GLY A 75 0.85 -2.36 13.88
N LEU A 76 1.69 -1.38 13.54
CA LEU A 76 1.29 -0.21 12.77
C LEU A 76 1.28 -0.53 11.27
N PRO A 77 0.41 0.12 10.47
CA PRO A 77 0.43 -0.06 9.03
C PRO A 77 1.85 0.22 8.52
N VAL A 78 2.41 -0.76 7.80
CA VAL A 78 3.75 -0.65 7.23
C VAL A 78 3.72 0.52 6.25
N GLN A 79 4.36 1.62 6.66
CA GLN A 79 4.29 2.85 5.92
C GLN A 79 5.12 2.76 4.64
N ARG A 80 4.49 3.28 3.59
CA ARG A 80 5.05 3.86 2.37
C ARG A 80 6.52 4.22 2.50
N TRP A 81 7.39 3.53 1.76
CA TRP A 81 8.82 3.79 1.82
C TRP A 81 9.17 5.11 1.11
N ALA A 82 9.91 5.98 1.79
CA ALA A 82 10.27 7.29 1.26
C ALA A 82 11.32 7.18 0.15
N VAL A 83 11.07 7.89 -0.95
CA VAL A 83 12.10 8.21 -1.94
C VAL A 83 12.94 9.36 -1.40
N THR A 84 14.23 9.11 -1.23
CA THR A 84 15.17 10.05 -0.59
C THR A 84 15.88 10.97 -1.58
N LEU A 85 15.51 10.90 -2.86
CA LEU A 85 16.00 11.81 -3.89
C LEU A 85 15.58 13.25 -3.59
N ALA A 86 16.44 14.19 -3.98
CA ALA A 86 16.13 15.61 -3.88
C ALA A 86 14.85 15.92 -4.64
N ALA A 87 13.97 16.76 -4.09
CA ALA A 87 12.67 17.08 -4.70
C ALA A 87 12.80 17.70 -6.11
N GLY A 88 13.90 18.40 -6.40
CA GLY A 88 14.19 18.96 -7.72
C GLY A 88 14.81 17.97 -8.73
N THR A 89 14.84 16.66 -8.43
CA THR A 89 15.34 15.67 -9.38
C THR A 89 14.38 15.57 -10.56
N ALA A 90 14.83 15.97 -11.75
CA ALA A 90 14.04 15.91 -12.98
C ALA A 90 14.41 14.74 -13.91
N ASP A 91 15.55 14.08 -13.66
CA ASP A 91 15.98 12.92 -14.46
C ASP A 91 15.24 11.65 -14.05
N CYS A 92 14.43 11.12 -14.96
CA CYS A 92 13.60 9.95 -14.71
C CYS A 92 14.39 8.65 -14.71
N GLY A 93 15.50 8.57 -15.43
CA GLY A 93 16.43 7.46 -15.30
C GLY A 93 17.00 7.37 -13.89
N VAL A 94 17.35 8.51 -13.27
CA VAL A 94 17.79 8.56 -11.87
C VAL A 94 16.70 8.08 -10.91
N VAL A 95 15.45 8.52 -11.11
CA VAL A 95 14.33 8.09 -10.26
C VAL A 95 14.04 6.59 -10.43
N VAL A 96 13.93 6.09 -11.66
CA VAL A 96 13.70 4.66 -11.93
C VAL A 96 14.82 3.79 -11.37
N ASN A 97 16.09 4.18 -11.55
CA ASN A 97 17.22 3.46 -10.99
C ASN A 97 17.17 3.44 -9.46
N PHE A 98 16.82 4.57 -8.84
CA PHE A 98 16.62 4.62 -7.39
C PHE A 98 15.50 3.67 -6.96
N LEU A 99 14.34 3.70 -7.61
CA LEU A 99 13.21 2.84 -7.26
C LEU A 99 13.57 1.37 -7.39
N ASN A 100 14.25 1.00 -8.47
CA ASN A 100 14.71 -0.37 -8.69
C ASN A 100 15.76 -0.82 -7.68
N ALA A 101 16.67 0.05 -7.26
CA ALA A 101 17.70 -0.29 -6.29
C ALA A 101 17.18 -0.36 -4.85
N ASN A 102 16.12 0.40 -4.52
CA ASN A 102 15.68 0.61 -3.14
C ASN A 102 14.30 0.02 -2.83
N SER A 103 13.52 -0.41 -3.83
CA SER A 103 12.21 -1.01 -3.60
C SER A 103 12.36 -2.37 -2.89
N PRO A 104 11.70 -2.58 -1.74
CA PRO A 104 11.63 -3.89 -1.10
C PRO A 104 10.80 -4.91 -1.90
N HIS A 105 10.04 -4.44 -2.90
CA HIS A 105 9.07 -5.24 -3.67
C HIS A 105 9.51 -5.48 -5.12
N ARG A 106 10.74 -5.08 -5.48
CA ARG A 106 11.29 -5.14 -6.84
C ARG A 106 11.10 -6.51 -7.51
N ALA A 107 11.21 -7.60 -6.75
CA ALA A 107 11.14 -8.95 -7.28
C ALA A 107 9.71 -9.48 -7.50
N SER A 108 8.68 -8.87 -6.93
CA SER A 108 7.29 -9.35 -7.02
C SER A 108 6.41 -8.43 -7.85
N SER A 109 6.24 -7.20 -7.39
CA SER A 109 5.17 -6.28 -7.81
C SER A 109 5.74 -4.92 -8.23
N GLY A 110 7.05 -4.90 -8.52
CA GLY A 110 7.81 -3.72 -8.90
C GLY A 110 8.09 -2.80 -7.71
N TRP A 111 7.21 -1.82 -7.47
CA TRP A 111 7.46 -0.75 -6.50
C TRP A 111 6.43 -0.64 -5.39
N ALA A 112 5.30 -1.34 -5.51
CA ALA A 112 4.23 -1.37 -4.52
C ALA A 112 3.93 -2.81 -4.08
N LYS A 113 3.25 -3.00 -2.95
CA LYS A 113 2.75 -4.32 -2.52
C LYS A 113 1.60 -4.22 -1.53
N THR A 114 0.56 -4.99 -1.80
CA THR A 114 -0.54 -5.24 -0.88
C THR A 114 -0.19 -6.38 0.07
N ASN A 115 -0.39 -6.14 1.36
CA ASN A 115 -0.22 -7.12 2.42
C ASN A 115 -1.59 -7.43 3.02
N VAL A 116 -1.99 -8.69 2.93
CA VAL A 116 -3.29 -9.19 3.40
C VAL A 116 -3.05 -10.20 4.51
N ARG A 117 -3.84 -10.11 5.58
CA ARG A 117 -3.90 -11.11 6.64
C ARG A 117 -5.34 -11.45 6.93
N PHE A 118 -5.61 -12.72 7.16
CA PHE A 118 -6.90 -13.20 7.61
C PHE A 118 -6.75 -13.93 8.94
N ASN A 119 -7.73 -13.77 9.82
CA ASN A 119 -7.91 -14.63 10.98
C ASN A 119 -9.35 -15.17 10.98
N TRP A 120 -9.53 -16.35 11.55
CA TRP A 120 -10.83 -16.95 11.76
C TRP A 120 -11.16 -17.05 13.25
N GLY A 121 -12.45 -17.18 13.54
CA GLY A 121 -12.97 -17.51 14.85
C GLY A 121 -14.26 -18.30 14.73
N GLY A 122 -14.63 -18.99 15.80
CA GLY A 122 -15.83 -19.82 15.88
C GLY A 122 -15.65 -20.88 16.94
N ASP A 123 -16.76 -21.38 17.47
CA ASP A 123 -16.76 -22.41 18.50
C ASP A 123 -16.96 -23.79 17.87
N PRO A 124 -16.38 -24.86 18.44
CA PRO A 124 -16.63 -26.20 17.94
C PRO A 124 -18.05 -26.67 18.26
N ALA A 125 -18.73 -27.25 17.28
CA ALA A 125 -19.94 -28.06 17.49
C ALA A 125 -19.63 -29.51 17.13
N TYR A 126 -19.82 -30.43 18.08
CA TYR A 126 -19.47 -31.84 17.91
C TYR A 126 -20.70 -32.72 17.70
N THR A 127 -20.58 -33.67 16.77
CA THR A 127 -21.47 -34.81 16.63
C THR A 127 -20.65 -36.09 16.72
N GLU A 128 -21.28 -37.19 17.14
CA GLU A 128 -20.62 -38.49 17.19
C GLU A 128 -21.58 -39.57 16.72
N ALA A 129 -21.12 -40.38 15.78
CA ALA A 129 -21.84 -41.52 15.23
C ALA A 129 -20.83 -42.63 14.95
N ASP A 130 -21.17 -43.87 15.28
CA ASP A 130 -20.33 -45.05 15.04
C ASP A 130 -18.88 -44.93 15.57
N GLY A 131 -18.71 -44.20 16.68
CA GLY A 131 -17.39 -43.94 17.29
C GLY A 131 -16.52 -42.91 16.56
N VAL A 132 -17.04 -42.26 15.52
CA VAL A 132 -16.38 -41.17 14.80
C VAL A 132 -16.88 -39.83 15.32
N ILE A 133 -15.96 -39.00 15.82
CA ILE A 133 -16.26 -37.64 16.29
C ILE A 133 -16.07 -36.69 15.12
N THR A 134 -17.14 -35.99 14.75
CA THR A 134 -17.13 -34.93 13.73
C THR A 134 -17.29 -33.59 14.42
N ALA A 135 -16.56 -32.58 13.96
CA ALA A 135 -16.63 -31.22 14.45
C ALA A 135 -16.93 -30.26 13.30
N THR A 136 -17.81 -29.29 13.54
CA THR A 136 -18.09 -28.16 12.65
C THR A 136 -17.78 -26.84 13.35
N VAL A 137 -17.65 -25.75 12.58
CA VAL A 137 -17.41 -24.41 13.13
C VAL A 137 -18.75 -23.69 13.32
N ALA A 138 -19.18 -23.54 14.58
CA ALA A 138 -20.37 -22.78 14.92
C ALA A 138 -20.10 -21.28 14.87
N SER A 139 -21.04 -20.53 14.27
CA SER A 139 -20.98 -19.05 14.14
C SER A 139 -19.63 -18.55 13.59
N PRO A 140 -19.19 -19.03 12.41
CA PRO A 140 -17.86 -18.72 11.90
C PRO A 140 -17.71 -17.23 11.62
N THR A 141 -16.55 -16.70 12.00
CA THR A 141 -16.14 -15.33 11.69
C THR A 141 -14.83 -15.34 10.93
N VAL A 142 -14.69 -14.40 10.00
CA VAL A 142 -13.44 -14.12 9.29
C VAL A 142 -13.17 -12.64 9.42
N THR A 143 -11.97 -12.30 9.89
CA THR A 143 -11.48 -10.93 9.93
C THR A 143 -10.36 -10.78 8.93
N ARG A 144 -10.42 -9.70 8.14
CA ARG A 144 -9.41 -9.35 7.13
C ARG A 144 -8.71 -8.06 7.55
N THR A 145 -7.39 -8.03 7.44
CA THR A 145 -6.58 -6.82 7.57
C THR A 145 -5.79 -6.62 6.29
N VAL A 146 -5.86 -5.42 5.71
CA VAL A 146 -5.22 -5.07 4.45
C VAL A 146 -4.38 -3.81 4.64
N SER A 147 -3.21 -3.78 4.03
CA SER A 147 -2.37 -2.58 3.94
C SER A 147 -1.63 -2.57 2.60
N VAL A 148 -1.34 -1.38 2.06
CA VAL A 148 -0.57 -1.25 0.83
C VAL A 148 0.66 -0.39 1.06
N ASP A 149 1.81 -0.95 0.73
CA ASP A 149 3.09 -0.26 0.72
C ASP A 149 3.38 0.26 -0.69
N MET A 150 3.70 1.54 -0.81
CA MET A 150 3.98 2.23 -2.08
C MET A 150 5.04 3.30 -1.85
N PRO A 151 5.82 3.69 -2.88
CA PRO A 151 6.82 4.73 -2.70
C PRO A 151 6.14 6.08 -2.45
N VAL A 152 6.77 6.92 -1.63
CA VAL A 152 6.33 8.30 -1.38
C VAL A 152 7.43 9.28 -1.72
N TRP A 153 7.08 10.23 -2.58
CA TRP A 153 7.93 11.33 -2.99
C TRP A 153 7.07 12.54 -3.37
N ALA A 154 7.65 13.73 -3.32
CA ALA A 154 7.01 14.97 -3.71
C ALA A 154 7.98 15.76 -4.59
N PRO A 155 8.12 15.39 -5.88
CA PRO A 155 8.94 16.13 -6.83
C PRO A 155 8.41 17.56 -7.01
N THR A 156 9.31 18.52 -7.18
CA THR A 156 8.98 19.93 -7.44
C THR A 156 9.07 20.31 -8.92
N ASP A 157 9.75 19.51 -9.73
CA ASP A 157 9.73 19.67 -11.18
C ASP A 157 8.34 19.28 -11.74
N PRO A 158 7.67 20.14 -12.53
CA PRO A 158 6.30 19.88 -12.98
C PRO A 158 6.15 18.62 -13.84
N THR A 159 7.07 18.38 -14.77
CA THR A 159 7.03 17.20 -15.66
C THR A 159 7.21 15.93 -14.84
N MET A 160 8.19 15.91 -13.95
CA MET A 160 8.39 14.80 -13.02
C MET A 160 7.19 14.61 -12.08
N ALA A 161 6.58 15.68 -11.58
CA ALA A 161 5.40 15.58 -10.72
C ALA A 161 4.21 14.97 -11.46
N GLY A 162 4.00 15.32 -12.73
CA GLY A 162 3.03 14.68 -13.60
C GLY A 162 3.32 13.18 -13.79
N ALA A 163 4.54 12.85 -14.19
CA ALA A 163 5.00 11.48 -14.39
C ALA A 163 4.85 10.61 -13.11
N TRP A 164 5.30 11.14 -11.98
CA TRP A 164 5.22 10.50 -10.67
C TRP A 164 3.78 10.23 -10.25
N SER A 165 2.88 11.20 -10.46
CA SER A 165 1.45 11.06 -10.18
C SER A 165 0.84 9.95 -11.03
N ALA A 166 1.09 9.95 -12.34
CA ALA A 166 0.59 8.93 -13.27
C ALA A 166 1.08 7.52 -12.91
N MET A 167 2.38 7.37 -12.63
CA MET A 167 2.98 6.12 -12.17
C MET A 167 2.33 5.64 -10.86
N THR A 168 2.12 6.55 -9.89
CA THR A 168 1.52 6.22 -8.60
C THR A 168 0.06 5.78 -8.75
N VAL A 169 -0.71 6.40 -9.65
CA VAL A 169 -2.06 5.96 -10.00
C VAL A 169 -2.05 4.55 -10.58
N SER A 170 -1.12 4.27 -11.49
CA SER A 170 -0.95 2.94 -12.09
C SER A 170 -0.64 1.87 -11.05
N LEU A 171 0.33 2.13 -10.15
CA LEU A 171 0.62 1.24 -9.01
C LEU A 171 -0.62 1.05 -8.14
N ARG A 172 -1.32 2.13 -7.78
CA ARG A 172 -2.51 2.04 -6.92
C ARG A 172 -3.64 1.23 -7.56
N ALA A 173 -3.85 1.36 -8.87
CA ALA A 173 -4.82 0.57 -9.61
C ALA A 173 -4.46 -0.92 -9.61
N HIS A 174 -3.16 -1.24 -9.74
CA HIS A 174 -2.69 -2.62 -9.57
C HIS A 174 -2.97 -3.16 -8.16
N GLU A 175 -2.59 -2.41 -7.13
CA GLU A 175 -2.79 -2.82 -5.74
C GLU A 175 -4.28 -2.97 -5.37
N ALA A 176 -5.17 -2.16 -5.96
CA ALA A 176 -6.61 -2.34 -5.78
C ALA A 176 -7.13 -3.70 -6.28
N ARG A 177 -6.47 -4.32 -7.27
CA ARG A 177 -6.81 -5.68 -7.74
C ARG A 177 -6.48 -6.73 -6.68
N HIS A 178 -5.31 -6.62 -6.02
CA HIS A 178 -4.95 -7.48 -4.88
C HIS A 178 -5.96 -7.36 -3.72
N GLU A 179 -6.43 -6.15 -3.42
CA GLU A 179 -7.45 -5.92 -2.39
C GLU A 179 -8.82 -6.50 -2.77
N ALA A 180 -9.19 -6.45 -4.05
CA ALA A 180 -10.41 -7.06 -4.56
C ALA A 180 -10.35 -8.58 -4.43
N ILE A 181 -9.24 -9.21 -4.79
CA ILE A 181 -8.99 -10.65 -4.56
C ILE A 181 -9.16 -10.97 -3.07
N ALA A 182 -8.54 -10.19 -2.18
CA ALA A 182 -8.69 -10.38 -0.74
C ALA A 182 -10.14 -10.24 -0.26
N SER A 183 -10.92 -9.33 -0.86
CA SER A 183 -12.34 -9.17 -0.52
C SER A 183 -13.16 -10.38 -0.92
N THR A 184 -12.93 -10.93 -2.12
CA THR A 184 -13.56 -12.18 -2.57
C THR A 184 -13.19 -13.34 -1.64
N TRP A 185 -11.91 -13.43 -1.27
CA TRP A 185 -11.43 -14.49 -0.37
C TRP A 185 -11.98 -14.38 1.04
N GLU A 186 -12.26 -13.18 1.57
CA GLU A 186 -12.94 -13.03 2.86
C GLU A 186 -14.29 -13.77 2.88
N THR A 187 -15.06 -13.63 1.79
CA THR A 187 -16.34 -14.31 1.60
C THR A 187 -16.14 -15.82 1.43
N ASN A 188 -15.22 -16.24 0.56
CA ASN A 188 -14.94 -17.67 0.32
C ASN A 188 -14.50 -18.38 1.60
N LEU A 189 -13.60 -17.78 2.38
CA LEU A 189 -13.13 -18.33 3.65
C LEU A 189 -14.27 -18.51 4.65
N ARG A 190 -15.20 -17.54 4.72
CA ARG A 190 -16.36 -17.63 5.61
C ARG A 190 -17.33 -18.72 5.17
N THR A 191 -17.61 -18.82 3.87
CA THR A 191 -18.43 -19.88 3.28
C THR A 191 -17.81 -21.25 3.54
N ASN A 192 -16.49 -21.39 3.31
CA ASN A 192 -15.76 -22.63 3.54
C ASN A 192 -15.82 -23.04 5.02
N LEU A 193 -15.59 -22.12 5.96
CA LEU A 193 -15.74 -22.39 7.39
C LEU A 193 -17.17 -22.80 7.78
N THR A 194 -18.18 -22.19 7.15
CA THR A 194 -19.59 -22.50 7.41
C THR A 194 -19.95 -23.91 6.95
N ALA A 195 -19.39 -24.35 5.83
CA ALA A 195 -19.58 -25.69 5.29
C ALA A 195 -18.61 -26.73 5.89
N LEU A 196 -17.62 -26.29 6.68
CA LEU A 196 -16.55 -27.16 7.13
C LEU A 196 -17.05 -28.20 8.14
N SER A 197 -16.71 -29.46 7.86
CA SER A 197 -16.91 -30.60 8.73
C SER A 197 -15.63 -31.42 8.75
N VAL A 198 -15.03 -31.61 9.93
CA VAL A 198 -13.76 -32.32 10.11
C VAL A 198 -13.90 -33.45 11.11
N THR A 199 -13.20 -34.56 10.88
CA THR A 199 -13.07 -35.62 11.87
C THR A 199 -11.99 -35.26 12.89
N VAL A 200 -12.27 -35.44 14.17
CA VAL A 200 -11.32 -35.17 15.26
C VAL A 200 -11.13 -36.42 16.13
N SER A 201 -9.94 -36.59 16.70
CA SER A 201 -9.64 -37.74 17.56
C SER A 201 -10.28 -37.65 18.95
N ASN A 202 -10.63 -36.45 19.41
CA ASN A 202 -11.32 -36.20 20.67
C ASN A 202 -12.03 -34.83 20.65
N ARG A 203 -12.97 -34.63 21.58
CA ARG A 203 -13.74 -33.38 21.72
C ARG A 203 -12.96 -32.30 22.48
N THR A 204 -11.72 -32.04 22.06
CA THR A 204 -10.89 -30.99 22.67
C THR A 204 -10.75 -29.81 21.71
N LEU A 205 -10.69 -28.60 22.29
CA LEU A 205 -10.46 -27.38 21.52
C LEU A 205 -9.14 -27.45 20.72
N ALA A 206 -8.11 -28.11 21.26
CA ALA A 206 -6.83 -28.28 20.59
C ALA A 206 -6.95 -29.16 19.33
N ALA A 207 -7.65 -30.30 19.41
CA ALA A 207 -7.85 -31.18 18.25
C ALA A 207 -8.71 -30.52 17.18
N PHE A 208 -9.78 -29.83 17.59
CA PHE A 208 -10.60 -29.03 16.68
C PHE A 208 -9.79 -27.92 15.98
N ASN A 209 -9.07 -27.08 16.74
CA ASN A 209 -8.28 -26.00 16.16
C ASN A 209 -7.21 -26.52 15.21
N ALA A 210 -6.55 -27.64 15.54
CA ALA A 210 -5.56 -28.25 14.65
C ALA A 210 -6.18 -28.70 13.32
N ALA A 211 -7.36 -29.33 13.36
CA ALA A 211 -8.06 -29.78 12.16
C ALA A 211 -8.53 -28.61 11.28
N VAL A 212 -9.18 -27.59 11.88
CA VAL A 212 -9.62 -26.39 11.16
C VAL A 212 -8.42 -25.61 10.60
N GLN A 213 -7.32 -25.51 11.35
CA GLN A 213 -6.12 -24.79 10.90
C GLN A 213 -5.47 -25.45 9.68
N ALA A 214 -5.54 -26.78 9.55
CA ALA A 214 -5.01 -27.49 8.38
C ALA A 214 -5.75 -27.07 7.09
N GLU A 215 -7.08 -27.07 7.12
CA GLU A 215 -7.93 -26.62 6.02
C GLU A 215 -7.73 -25.12 5.73
N TRP A 216 -7.72 -24.30 6.78
CA TRP A 216 -7.47 -22.87 6.70
C TRP A 216 -6.16 -22.55 5.98
N ASN A 217 -5.07 -23.26 6.29
CA ASN A 217 -3.78 -23.09 5.62
C ASN A 217 -3.86 -23.43 4.12
N GLY A 218 -4.62 -24.47 3.76
CA GLY A 218 -4.87 -24.83 2.37
C GLY A 218 -5.59 -23.72 1.60
N TRP A 219 -6.62 -23.11 2.20
CA TRP A 219 -7.34 -21.99 1.58
C TRP A 219 -6.48 -20.71 1.51
N LEU A 220 -5.66 -20.42 2.52
CA LEU A 220 -4.72 -19.30 2.47
C LEU A 220 -3.65 -19.48 1.39
N ALA A 221 -3.23 -20.72 1.11
CA ALA A 221 -2.31 -21.00 0.01
C ALA A 221 -2.95 -20.73 -1.35
N GLN A 222 -4.23 -21.06 -1.53
CA GLN A 222 -4.99 -20.74 -2.74
C GLN A 222 -5.17 -19.22 -2.92
N HIS A 223 -5.55 -18.51 -1.85
CA HIS A 223 -5.55 -17.04 -1.85
C HIS A 223 -4.19 -16.47 -2.27
N GLN A 224 -3.09 -17.00 -1.73
CA GLN A 224 -1.76 -16.55 -2.10
C GLN A 224 -1.42 -16.83 -3.57
N ALA A 225 -1.89 -17.94 -4.13
CA ALA A 225 -1.75 -18.25 -5.54
C ALA A 225 -2.49 -17.23 -6.42
N ASP A 226 -3.73 -16.87 -6.06
CA ASP A 226 -4.50 -15.85 -6.77
C ASP A 226 -3.84 -14.46 -6.70
N GLN A 227 -3.28 -14.11 -5.53
CA GLN A 227 -2.51 -12.87 -5.39
C GLN A 227 -1.28 -12.87 -6.32
N VAL A 228 -0.56 -14.00 -6.41
CA VAL A 228 0.62 -14.12 -7.28
C VAL A 228 0.26 -14.13 -8.76
N ALA A 229 -0.93 -14.63 -9.13
CA ALA A 229 -1.35 -14.75 -10.52
C ALA A 229 -1.46 -13.42 -11.28
N ILE A 230 -1.57 -12.29 -10.57
CA ILE A 230 -1.60 -10.96 -11.18
C ILE A 230 -0.23 -10.25 -11.19
N ASP A 231 0.82 -10.92 -10.71
CA ASP A 231 2.21 -10.45 -10.73
C ASP A 231 3.07 -11.30 -11.72
N PRO A 232 4.19 -10.78 -12.25
CA PRO A 232 4.77 -9.47 -11.96
C PRO A 232 4.06 -8.32 -12.68
N PHE A 233 3.93 -7.19 -11.98
CA PHE A 233 3.49 -5.92 -12.55
C PHE A 233 4.62 -4.91 -12.59
N THR A 234 4.68 -4.11 -13.66
CA THR A 234 5.64 -3.01 -13.82
C THR A 234 4.90 -1.72 -14.15
N ALA A 235 4.99 -0.73 -13.26
CA ALA A 235 4.55 0.62 -13.56
C ALA A 235 5.63 1.38 -14.35
N LEU A 236 5.22 2.26 -15.24
CA LEU A 236 6.11 3.13 -16.00
C LEU A 236 6.17 4.51 -15.34
N LEU A 237 7.39 5.02 -15.18
CA LEU A 237 7.63 6.44 -14.90
C LEU A 237 8.03 7.11 -16.21
N ASP A 238 7.04 7.69 -16.88
CA ASP A 238 7.24 8.34 -18.18
C ASP A 238 7.25 9.86 -18.02
N CYS A 239 8.38 10.47 -18.36
CA CYS A 239 8.63 11.90 -18.25
C CYS A 239 8.83 12.58 -19.59
N SER A 240 8.50 11.89 -20.69
CA SER A 240 8.51 12.46 -22.04
C SER A 240 7.42 13.53 -22.27
N GLY A 241 6.78 14.00 -21.19
CA GLY A 241 5.54 14.77 -21.20
C GLY A 241 5.39 15.76 -22.35
N GLY A 242 4.37 15.52 -23.18
CA GLY A 242 3.64 16.58 -23.86
C GLY A 242 4.33 17.24 -25.06
N GLU A 243 4.83 16.46 -26.02
CA GLU A 243 4.52 16.82 -27.40
C GLU A 243 3.04 16.45 -27.62
N GLU A 244 2.13 17.30 -27.14
CA GLU A 244 0.82 17.35 -27.78
C GLU A 244 1.10 17.73 -29.23
N GLU A 245 1.09 16.73 -30.12
CA GLU A 245 0.86 16.95 -31.53
C GLU A 245 -0.35 17.89 -31.62
N SER A 246 -0.06 19.15 -31.90
CA SER A 246 -1.03 20.11 -32.39
C SER A 246 -1.37 19.63 -33.80
N GLY A 247 -2.16 18.56 -33.85
CA GLY A 247 -2.74 18.00 -35.05
C GLY A 247 -3.63 19.06 -35.66
N GLU A 248 -3.02 19.78 -36.59
CA GLU A 248 -3.63 20.58 -37.63
C GLU A 248 -4.93 19.90 -38.08
N SER A 249 -6.06 20.47 -37.66
CA SER A 249 -7.39 20.06 -38.08
C SER A 249 -7.58 20.47 -39.54
N GLY A 250 -6.98 19.67 -40.42
CA GLY A 250 -7.30 19.58 -41.83
C GLY A 250 -8.72 19.06 -42.01
N GLU A 251 -9.62 20.01 -42.21
CA GLU A 251 -10.80 19.95 -43.06
C GLU A 251 -10.84 18.75 -44.03
N THR A 252 -11.90 17.93 -43.96
CA THR A 252 -12.75 17.46 -45.08
C THR A 252 -13.54 16.21 -44.67
N GLY A 253 -14.84 16.16 -45.03
CA GLY A 253 -15.57 14.89 -45.11
C GLY A 253 -16.99 14.90 -44.57
N GLU A 254 -17.84 15.74 -45.15
CA GLU A 254 -19.30 15.61 -45.11
C GLU A 254 -19.71 14.24 -45.68
N THR A 255 -20.26 13.35 -44.84
CA THR A 255 -20.90 12.09 -45.31
C THR A 255 -22.37 12.08 -44.94
N GLY A 256 -23.16 11.92 -46.00
CA GLY A 256 -24.59 12.00 -46.01
C GLY A 256 -25.35 10.85 -45.35
N GLU A 257 -26.62 11.21 -45.23
CA GLU A 257 -27.85 10.54 -44.83
C GLU A 257 -28.12 9.11 -45.36
N THR A 258 -29.20 8.53 -44.80
CA THR A 258 -29.90 7.26 -45.08
C THR A 258 -29.38 6.04 -44.29
N GLY A 259 -30.16 5.31 -43.49
CA GLY A 259 -31.60 5.07 -43.44
C GLY A 259 -31.81 3.56 -43.60
N GLY A 260 -32.35 2.86 -42.58
CA GLY A 260 -32.57 1.41 -42.73
C GLY A 260 -33.09 0.71 -41.47
N SER A 261 -34.38 0.41 -41.49
CA SER A 261 -35.20 -0.33 -40.52
C SER A 261 -35.05 -1.85 -40.63
N GLY A 262 -35.40 -2.58 -39.55
CA GLY A 262 -35.64 -4.03 -39.49
C GLY A 262 -34.69 -4.72 -38.49
N GLY A 263 -35.09 -5.39 -37.42
CA GLY A 263 -36.32 -6.11 -37.04
C GLY A 263 -35.85 -7.27 -36.12
N PRO A 264 -36.59 -7.69 -35.08
CA PRO A 264 -36.08 -8.63 -34.09
C PRO A 264 -36.18 -10.09 -34.58
N GLY A 265 -35.05 -10.81 -34.51
CA GLY A 265 -34.97 -12.25 -34.77
C GLY A 265 -34.97 -13.04 -33.47
N GLU A 266 -36.16 -13.49 -33.09
CA GLU A 266 -36.43 -14.65 -32.23
C GLU A 266 -35.84 -15.91 -32.88
N LEU A 267 -35.27 -16.85 -32.10
CA LEU A 267 -35.38 -18.31 -32.29
C LEU A 267 -34.61 -19.09 -31.20
N ALA A 268 -35.37 -19.98 -30.53
CA ALA A 268 -35.07 -21.31 -29.97
C ALA A 268 -33.59 -21.72 -29.79
N GLY A 269 -33.15 -22.24 -28.64
CA GLY A 269 -33.75 -23.38 -27.94
C GLY A 269 -33.03 -24.66 -28.38
N LEU A 270 -32.10 -25.17 -27.56
CA LEU A 270 -31.64 -26.55 -27.63
C LEU A 270 -31.30 -27.06 -26.22
N GLU A 271 -32.17 -27.96 -25.78
CA GLU A 271 -32.00 -28.91 -24.70
C GLU A 271 -30.84 -29.88 -25.02
N GLY A 272 -30.17 -30.38 -23.98
CA GLY A 272 -29.11 -31.36 -24.13
C GLY A 272 -28.60 -31.88 -22.79
N GLU A 273 -29.45 -32.62 -22.06
CA GLU A 273 -28.95 -33.67 -21.16
C GLU A 273 -28.29 -34.78 -22.00
N PRO A 274 -27.26 -35.44 -21.45
CA PRO A 274 -27.42 -36.88 -21.37
C PRO A 274 -27.09 -37.48 -20.01
N ASP A 275 -27.87 -38.51 -19.76
CA ASP A 275 -27.98 -39.44 -18.66
C ASP A 275 -26.91 -40.57 -18.73
N LEU A 276 -26.50 -41.03 -17.54
CA LEU A 276 -25.97 -42.35 -17.12
C LEU A 276 -24.71 -43.01 -17.73
N GLY A 277 -23.90 -43.51 -16.78
CA GLY A 277 -23.01 -44.68 -16.88
C GLY A 277 -21.76 -44.45 -16.03
N GLY A 278 -21.59 -44.97 -14.81
CA GLY A 278 -21.77 -46.36 -14.43
C GLY A 278 -20.44 -47.11 -14.55
N LEU A 279 -19.55 -46.95 -13.56
CA LEU A 279 -18.54 -47.91 -13.06
C LEU A 279 -18.08 -47.47 -11.66
#